data_AF-A0A7C2RDV2-F1
#
_entry.id   AF-A0A7C2RDV2-F1
#
_cell.length_a   1.000
_cell.length_b   1.000
_cell.length_c   1.000
_cell.angle_alpha   90.00
_cell.angle_beta   90.00
_cell.angle_gamma   90.00
#
_symmetry.space_group_name_H-M   'P 1'
#
loop_
_entity.id
_entity.type
_entity.pdbx_description
1 polymer ?
#
loop_
_entity_poly.entity_id
_entity_poly.type
_entity_poly.pdbx_seq_one_letter_code
_entity_poly.pdbx_strand_id
1 'polypeptide(L)' 'MEIVSAAEAVSHVKSGDRVFFQGAAMTPKVLINALTDRYDELEDVELFQIHTEGRARYTEEPYRKSFRT' A
#
# COMPACT_ATOMS: atom_id res chain seq x y z
N MET A 1 -13.94 17.22 6.24
CA MET A 1 -13.78 16.05 5.37
C MET A 1 -12.94 16.54 4.23
N GLU A 2 -11.67 16.14 4.21
CA GLU A 2 -10.71 16.62 3.22
C GLU A 2 -10.72 15.69 2.02
N ILE A 3 -10.73 16.26 0.82
CA ILE A 3 -10.53 15.53 -0.43
C ILE A 3 -9.09 15.82 -0.87
N VAL A 4 -8.27 14.78 -0.92
CA VAL A 4 -6.83 14.89 -1.19
C VAL A 4 -6.42 13.95 -2.32
N SER A 5 -5.22 14.16 -2.84
CA SER A 5 -4.63 13.24 -3.81
C SER A 5 -4.29 11.88 -3.17
N ALA A 6 -4.11 10.84 -4.00
CA ALA A 6 -3.68 9.52 -3.50
C ALA A 6 -2.30 9.58 -2.84
N ALA A 7 -1.38 10.40 -3.37
CA ALA A 7 -0.04 10.59 -2.83
C ALA A 7 -0.08 11.23 -1.43
N GLU A 8 -0.91 12.25 -1.22
CA GLU A 8 -1.14 12.85 0.11
C GLU A 8 -1.81 11.86 1.07
N ALA A 9 -2.79 11.08 0.60
CA ALA A 9 -3.45 10.10 1.47
C ALA A 9 -2.45 9.07 2.01
N VAL A 10 -1.57 8.54 1.15
CA VAL A 10 -0.58 7.54 1.56
C VAL A 10 0.65 8.14 2.25
N SER A 11 0.84 9.47 2.24
CA SER A 11 1.97 10.13 2.92
C SER A 11 1.92 9.98 4.44
N HIS A 12 0.76 9.61 4.99
CA HIS A 12 0.59 9.33 6.41
C HIS A 12 1.19 7.99 6.86
N VAL A 13 1.44 7.06 5.93
CA VAL A 13 2.07 5.76 6.22
C VAL A 13 3.56 5.95 6.49
N LYS A 14 4.05 5.29 7.54
CA LYS A 14 5.43 5.32 8.02
C LYS A 14 6.02 3.90 8.10
N SER A 15 7.34 3.80 8.12
CA SER A 15 8.04 2.53 8.32
C SER A 15 7.58 1.84 9.61
N GLY A 16 7.34 0.53 9.54
CA GLY A 16 6.83 -0.29 10.64
C GLY A 16 5.31 -0.23 10.86
N ASP A 17 4.57 0.59 10.10
CA ASP A 17 3.11 0.61 10.20
C ASP A 17 2.47 -0.70 9.72
N ARG A 18 1.29 -1.00 10.26
CA ARG A 18 0.43 -2.09 9.82
C ARG A 18 -0.80 -1.51 9.13
N VAL A 19 -0.95 -1.78 7.84
CA VAL A 19 -1.99 -1.20 6.98
C VAL A 19 -2.95 -2.30 6.51
N PHE A 20 -4.25 -2.08 6.74
CA PHE A 20 -5.29 -2.95 6.22
C PHE A 20 -5.70 -2.52 4.82
N PHE A 21 -5.77 -3.47 3.88
CA PHE A 21 -6.45 -3.25 2.61
C PHE A 21 -7.79 -3.95 2.57
N GLN A 22 -8.81 -3.19 2.16
CA GLN A 22 -10.11 -3.77 1.85
C GLN A 22 -9.97 -4.75 0.69
N GLY A 23 -10.62 -5.91 0.80
CA GLY A 23 -10.48 -6.99 -0.16
C GLY A 23 -11.55 -7.04 -1.25
N ALA A 24 -11.46 -8.09 -2.06
CA ALA A 24 -12.41 -8.43 -3.13
C ALA A 24 -12.67 -7.24 -4.09
N ALA A 25 -13.93 -6.96 -4.42
CA ALA A 25 -14.31 -5.90 -5.36
C ALA A 25 -13.92 -4.47 -4.90
N MET A 26 -13.53 -4.30 -3.63
CA MET A 26 -13.17 -3.01 -3.05
C MET A 26 -11.67 -2.86 -2.81
N THR A 27 -10.83 -3.71 -3.42
CA THR A 27 -9.37 -3.54 -3.39
C THR A 27 -8.97 -2.13 -3.85
N PRO A 28 -8.30 -1.34 -2.99
CA PRO A 28 -8.02 0.08 -3.26
C PRO A 28 -6.82 0.25 -4.20
N LYS A 29 -6.97 -0.14 -5.47
CA LYS A 29 -5.89 -0.19 -6.47
C LYS A 29 -5.12 1.13 -6.61
N VAL A 30 -5.84 2.26 -6.53
CA VAL A 30 -5.22 3.61 -6.61
C VAL A 30 -4.28 3.88 -5.43
N LEU A 31 -4.69 3.51 -4.21
CA LEU A 31 -3.87 3.70 -3.01
C LEU A 31 -2.72 2.69 -2.94
N ILE A 32 -2.94 1.45 -3.39
CA ILE A 32 -1.88 0.44 -3.50
C ILE A 32 -0.75 0.93 -4.42
N ASN A 33 -1.11 1.46 -5.59
CA ASN A 33 -0.11 1.99 -6.53
C ASN A 33 0.64 3.19 -5.93
N ALA A 34 -0.09 4.16 -5.36
CA ALA A 34 0.53 5.33 -4.73
C ALA A 34 1.43 4.95 -3.54
N LEU A 35 1.03 3.99 -2.71
CA LEU A 35 1.85 3.53 -1.58
C LEU A 35 3.11 2.82 -2.08
N THR A 36 2.98 1.96 -3.10
CA THR A 36 4.13 1.23 -3.66
C THR A 36 5.13 2.15 -4.38
N ASP A 37 4.70 3.29 -4.93
CA ASP A 37 5.63 4.29 -5.48
C ASP A 37 6.55 4.90 -4.41
N ARG A 38 6.18 4.80 -3.12
CA ARG A 38 7.00 5.26 -1.97
C ARG A 38 7.93 4.19 -1.39
N TYR A 39 8.14 3.07 -2.09
CA TYR A 39 8.93 1.95 -1.56
C TYR A 39 10.34 2.38 -1.12
N ASP A 40 11.01 3.27 -1.85
CA ASP A 40 12.36 3.75 -1.49
C ASP A 40 12.40 4.59 -0.19
N GLU A 41 11.25 5.04 0.32
CA GLU A 41 11.13 5.84 1.55
C GLU A 41 10.69 5.03 2.79
N LEU A 42 10.21 3.81 2.57
CA LEU A 42 9.51 3.01 3.57
C LEU A 42 10.24 1.69 3.82
N GLU A 43 10.19 1.23 5.07
CA GLU A 43 10.76 -0.04 5.50
C GLU A 43 9.78 -0.78 6.42
N ASP A 44 9.69 -2.09 6.26
CA ASP A 44 8.91 -2.99 7.11
C ASP A 44 7.42 -2.62 7.29
N VAL A 45 6.76 -2.11 6.24
CA VAL A 45 5.32 -1.86 6.27
C VAL A 45 4.57 -3.19 6.09
N GLU A 46 3.76 -3.57 7.08
CA GLU A 46 2.95 -4.79 7.03
C GLU A 46 1.59 -4.50 6.38
N LEU A 47 1.32 -5.19 5.27
CA LEU A 47 0.06 -5.11 4.55
C LEU A 47 -0.77 -6.35 4.89
N PHE A 48 -1.86 -6.18 5.65
CA PHE A 48 -2.74 -7.28 6.00
C PHE A 48 -4.06 -7.21 5.23
N GLN A 49 -4.49 -8.35 4.72
CA GLN A 49 -5.61 -8.49 3.78
C GLN A 49 -6.08 -9.95 3.74
N ILE A 50 -7.30 -10.19 3.23
CA ILE A 50 -7.80 -11.55 2.97
C ILE A 50 -7.62 -11.90 1.49
N HIS A 51 -8.26 -11.13 0.60
CA HIS A 51 -8.22 -11.33 -0.85
C HIS A 51 -7.95 -10.00 -1.53
N THR A 52 -6.86 -9.90 -2.29
CA THR A 52 -6.53 -8.74 -3.13
C THR A 52 -6.93 -9.03 -4.58
N GLU A 53 -7.81 -8.20 -5.14
CA GLU A 53 -8.20 -8.30 -6.55
C GLU A 53 -7.28 -7.45 -7.45
N GLY A 54 -6.70 -8.07 -8.48
CA GLY A 54 -5.79 -7.42 -9.42
C GLY A 54 -4.30 -7.50 -9.03
N ARG A 55 -3.48 -6.61 -9.61
CA ARG A 55 -2.01 -6.66 -9.43
C ARG A 55 -1.59 -6.23 -8.03
N ALA A 56 -0.99 -7.15 -7.29
CA ALA A 56 -0.42 -6.90 -5.96
C ALA A 56 1.02 -6.36 -6.08
N ARG A 57 1.17 -5.12 -6.56
CA ARG A 57 2.49 -4.52 -6.88
C ARG A 57 3.48 -4.53 -5.70
N TYR A 58 2.99 -4.51 -4.46
CA TYR A 58 3.78 -4.60 -3.23
C TYR A 58 4.50 -5.96 -3.04
N THR A 59 4.16 -7.00 -3.82
CA THR A 59 4.85 -8.31 -3.77
C THR A 59 5.97 -8.44 -4.79
N GLU A 60 6.10 -7.48 -5.71
CA GLU A 60 7.06 -7.49 -6.81
C GLU A 60 8.34 -6.73 -6.44
N GLU A 61 9.48 -7.09 -7.05
CA GLU A 61 10.70 -6.25 -6.97
C GLU A 61 10.51 -4.96 -7.79
N PRO A 62 11.06 -3.80 -7.34
CA PRO A 62 11.81 -3.62 -6.09
C PRO A 62 10.93 -3.35 -4.85
N TYR A 63 9.62 -3.23 -5.01
CA TYR A 63 8.68 -2.78 -3.96
C TYR A 63 8.65 -3.70 -2.74
N ARG A 64 8.76 -5.02 -2.93
CA ARG A 64 8.75 -6.02 -1.84
C ARG A 64 9.87 -5.88 -0.81
N LYS A 65 10.87 -5.01 -1.05
CA LYS A 65 11.88 -4.67 -0.06
C LYS A 65 11.30 -3.88 1.12
N SER A 66 10.21 -3.16 0.87
CA SER A 66 9.63 -2.19 1.80
C SER A 66 8.32 -2.70 2.42
N PHE A 67 7.66 -3.65 1.75
CA PHE A 67 6.36 -4.17 2.14
C PHE A 67 6.42 -5.67 2.42
N ARG A 68 5.80 -6.09 3.52
CA ARG A 68 5.54 -7.51 3.82
C ARG A 68 4.04 -7.77 3.92
N THR A 69 3.61 -8.95 3.53
CA THR A 69 2.21 -9.42 3.62
C THR A 69 2.18 -10.83 4.19
#